data_AF-A0A412EKL5-F1
#
_entry.id   AF-A0A412EKL5-F1
#
_cell.length_a   1.000
_cell.length_b   1.000
_cell.length_c   1.000
_cell.angle_alpha   90.00
_cell.angle_beta   90.00
_cell.angle_gamma   90.00
#
_symmetry.space_group_name_H-M   'P 1'
#
loop_
_entity.id
_entity.type
_entity.pdbx_description
1 polymer ?
#
loop_
_entity_poly.entity_id
_entity_poly.type
_entity_poly.pdbx_seq_one_letter_code
_entity_poly.pdbx_strand_id
1 'polypeptide(L)' 'MKGDKSLLLLPHIDGFHQSGEKVSETSVFVCNNCGSKRTVKSGKTIPKCSKCNDYTYWFKIVTL' A
#
# COMPACT_ATOMS: atom_id res chain seq x y z
N MET A 1 16.22 -9.31 -26.70
CA MET A 1 15.83 -10.07 -25.48
C MET A 1 14.39 -9.72 -25.16
N LYS A 2 13.43 -10.61 -25.45
CA LYS A 2 12.01 -10.38 -25.09
C LYS A 2 11.85 -10.87 -23.66
N GLY A 3 11.70 -9.92 -22.72
CA GLY A 3 11.52 -10.21 -21.31
C GLY A 3 10.33 -11.14 -21.09
N ASP A 4 10.51 -12.10 -20.18
CA ASP A 4 9.53 -13.10 -19.82
C ASP A 4 8.24 -12.44 -19.34
N LYS A 5 7.15 -12.62 -20.09
CA LYS A 5 5.83 -12.05 -19.79
C LYS A 5 5.20 -12.65 -18.52
N SER A 6 5.83 -13.66 -17.91
CA SER A 6 5.39 -14.29 -16.67
C SER A 6 5.65 -13.46 -15.41
N LEU A 7 6.43 -12.37 -15.47
CA LEU A 7 6.69 -11.49 -14.32
C LEU A 7 5.54 -10.52 -14.00
N LEU A 8 4.51 -10.46 -14.85
CA LEU A 8 3.42 -9.47 -14.74
C LEU A 8 2.38 -9.77 -13.65
N LEU A 9 2.49 -10.86 -12.89
CA LEU A 9 1.45 -11.27 -11.92
C LEU A 9 1.87 -11.17 -10.45
N LEU A 10 3.11 -10.78 -10.16
CA LEU A 10 3.56 -10.67 -8.77
C LEU A 10 3.17 -9.31 -8.18
N PRO A 11 2.58 -9.29 -6.96
CA PRO A 11 2.36 -8.04 -6.25
C PRO A 11 3.70 -7.36 -5.99
N HIS A 12 3.78 -6.06 -6.30
CA HIS A 12 4.97 -5.26 -6.05
C HIS A 12 4.64 -4.00 -5.25
N ILE A 13 5.68 -3.40 -4.67
CA ILE A 13 5.58 -2.16 -3.91
C ILE A 13 5.54 -0.99 -4.89
N ASP A 14 4.49 -0.17 -4.75
CA ASP A 14 4.26 1.04 -5.53
C ASP A 14 4.35 2.28 -4.61
N GLY A 15 5.53 2.49 -4.04
CA GLY A 15 5.84 3.67 -3.23
C GLY A 15 5.46 3.57 -1.73
N PHE A 16 5.97 4.55 -0.99
CA PHE A 16 5.74 4.73 0.44
C PHE A 16 4.86 5.95 0.69
N HIS A 17 3.99 5.84 1.68
CA HIS A 17 2.97 6.83 2.01
C HIS A 17 2.86 6.99 3.52
N GLN A 18 2.59 8.19 4.00
CA GLN A 18 2.38 8.43 5.42
C GLN A 18 0.90 8.33 5.81
N SER A 19 0.64 7.95 7.05
CA SER A 19 -0.69 8.08 7.65
C SER A 19 -1.14 9.56 7.59
N GLY A 20 -2.35 9.83 7.12
CA GLY A 20 -2.83 11.20 6.88
C GLY A 20 -2.88 11.62 5.40
N GLU A 21 -2.18 10.94 4.51
CA GLU A 21 -2.25 11.21 3.07
C GLU A 21 -3.62 10.86 2.47
N LYS A 22 -4.09 11.70 1.53
CA LYS A 22 -5.32 11.46 0.78
C LYS A 22 -5.03 10.52 -0.39
N VAL A 23 -5.88 9.51 -0.54
CA VAL A 23 -5.76 8.48 -1.56
C VAL A 23 -6.61 8.86 -2.77
N SER A 24 -6.00 8.87 -3.96
CA SER A 24 -6.70 9.15 -5.23
C SER A 24 -7.48 7.93 -5.75
N GLU A 25 -6.99 6.72 -5.53
CA GLU A 25 -7.58 5.47 -6.03
C GLU A 25 -7.66 4.38 -4.94
N THR A 26 -8.69 3.53 -4.97
CA THR A 26 -8.82 2.47 -3.95
C THR A 26 -7.61 1.53 -3.99
N SER A 27 -6.83 1.51 -2.91
CA SER A 27 -5.52 0.87 -2.87
C SER A 27 -5.32 0.01 -1.62
N VAL A 28 -4.40 -0.95 -1.70
CA VAL A 28 -3.97 -1.77 -0.55
C VAL A 28 -2.65 -1.23 -0.02
N PHE A 29 -2.62 -0.98 1.29
CA PHE A 29 -1.47 -0.49 2.02
C PHE A 29 -1.03 -1.50 3.07
N VAL A 30 0.27 -1.58 3.31
CA VAL A 30 0.86 -2.45 4.33
C VAL A 30 1.71 -1.60 5.27
N CYS A 31 1.46 -1.72 6.56
CA CYS A 31 2.18 -0.99 7.59
C CYS A 31 3.64 -1.42 7.61
N ASN A 32 4.56 -0.46 7.51
CA ASN A 32 6.00 -0.71 7.52
C ASN A 32 6.48 -1.38 8.82
N ASN A 33 5.82 -1.09 9.95
CA ASN A 33 6.28 -1.54 11.27
C ASN A 33 5.81 -2.96 11.63
N CYS A 34 4.58 -3.34 11.28
CA CYS A 34 3.99 -4.61 11.72
C CYS A 34 3.38 -5.46 10.59
N GLY A 35 3.48 -5.03 9.33
CA GLY A 35 2.95 -5.76 8.19
C GLY A 35 1.42 -5.83 8.11
N SER A 36 0.69 -5.08 8.96
CA SER A 36 -0.78 -5.08 8.91
C SER A 36 -1.26 -4.50 7.58
N LYS A 37 -2.23 -5.17 6.94
CA LYS A 37 -2.79 -4.73 5.66
C LYS A 37 -4.07 -3.92 5.84
N ARG A 38 -4.25 -2.89 5.01
CA ARG A 38 -5.43 -2.03 4.97
C ARG A 38 -5.78 -1.65 3.55
N THR A 39 -7.03 -1.87 3.15
CA THR A 39 -7.59 -1.30 1.93
C THR A 39 -8.16 0.08 2.25
N VAL A 40 -7.72 1.10 1.52
CA VAL A 40 -8.21 2.48 1.68
C VAL A 40 -8.94 2.87 0.40
N LYS A 41 -10.20 3.31 0.53
CA LYS A 41 -11.03 3.70 -0.62
C LYS A 41 -10.56 5.03 -1.20
N SER A 42 -10.77 5.22 -2.51
CA SER A 42 -10.56 6.51 -3.18
C SER A 42 -11.25 7.66 -2.43
N GLY A 43 -10.57 8.80 -2.35
CA GLY A 43 -11.00 10.00 -1.66
C GLY A 43 -10.87 9.96 -0.14
N LYS A 44 -10.50 8.82 0.46
CA LYS A 44 -10.24 8.70 1.90
C LYS A 44 -8.76 8.92 2.22
N THR A 45 -8.50 9.06 3.52
CA THR A 45 -7.16 9.26 4.06
C THR A 45 -6.60 7.94 4.59
N ILE A 46 -5.29 7.72 4.41
CA ILE A 46 -4.59 6.58 4.99
C ILE A 46 -4.65 6.68 6.52
N PRO A 47 -5.20 5.68 7.23
CA PRO A 47 -5.39 5.75 8.68
C PRO A 47 -4.09 5.49 9.43
N LYS A 48 -4.07 5.81 10.73
CA LYS A 48 -3.05 5.25 11.65
C LYS A 48 -3.13 3.72 11.68
N CYS A 49 -2.02 3.04 12.00
CA CYS A 49 -2.03 1.60 12.11
C CYS A 49 -2.75 1.17 13.39
N SER A 50 -3.84 0.40 13.28
CA SER A 50 -4.61 -0.04 14.45
C SER A 50 -3.88 -1.06 15.32
N LYS A 51 -2.88 -1.78 14.78
CA LYS A 51 -2.07 -2.74 15.56
C LYS A 51 -0.93 -2.05 16.31
N CYS A 52 -0.24 -1.11 15.67
CA CYS A 52 0.79 -0.30 16.32
C CYS A 52 0.21 0.78 17.22
N ASN A 53 -1.07 1.13 17.02
CA ASN A 53 -1.73 2.29 17.61
C ASN A 53 -1.01 3.62 17.33
N ASP A 54 -0.36 3.74 16.16
CA ASP A 54 0.51 4.86 15.83
C ASP A 54 0.40 5.30 14.37
N TYR A 55 0.72 6.57 14.11
CA TYR A 55 0.93 7.11 12.76
C TYR A 55 2.28 6.60 12.24
N THR A 56 2.27 6.07 11.03
CA THR A 56 3.42 5.38 10.46
C THR A 56 3.45 5.53 8.94
N TYR A 57 4.50 4.98 8.33
CA TYR A 57 4.60 4.78 6.90
C TYR A 57 3.95 3.47 6.47
N TRP A 58 3.39 3.50 5.27
CA TRP A 58 2.74 2.40 4.60
C TRP A 58 3.35 2.24 3.22
N PHE A 59 3.58 1.02 2.78
CA PHE A 59 3.88 0.77 1.37
C PHE A 59 2.62 0.32 0.64
N LYS A 60 2.35 0.90 -0.52
CA LYS A 60 1.24 0.52 -1.40
C LYS A 60 1.63 -0.76 -2.13
N ILE A 61 0.71 -1.71 -2.23
CA ILE A 61 0.89 -2.93 -3.02
C ILE A 61 -0.07 -2.91 -4.18
N VAL A 62 0.46 -3.17 -5.38
CA VAL A 62 -0.33 -3.31 -6.61
C VAL A 62 0.01 -4.61 -7.32
N THR A 63 -0.97 -5.16 -8.03
CA THR A 63 -0.82 -6.25 -8.99
C THR A 63 -1.07 -5.67 -10.38
N LEU A 64 -0.17 -5.94 -11.33
CA LEU A 64 -0.31 -5.52 -12.73
C LEU A 64 -1.38 -6.33 -13.46
#